data_AF-A0A3S3VHQ6-F1
#
_entry.id   AF-A0A3S3VHQ6-F1
#
_cell.length_a   1.000
_cell.length_b   1.000
_cell.length_c   1.000
_cell.angle_alpha   90.00
_cell.angle_beta   90.00
_cell.angle_gamma   90.00
#
_symmetry.space_group_name_H-M   'P 1'
#
loop_
_entity.id
_entity.type
_entity.pdbx_description
1 polymer ?
#
loop_
_entity_poly.entity_id
_entity_poly.type
_entity_poly.pdbx_seq_one_letter_code
_entity_poly.pdbx_strand_id
1 'polypeptide(L)'
;MMHSIDAQVELRRLEEACRQTRHQIDLIERQIIRKMTALIPSLGQRRHGHRRGKRLEHEAFLCRYRSNLAAITAECQPDIDALSSKLARQEAAFASFHARISLMHDCAGAGQGTEDDLDSDRSGGRTA
;
A
#
# COMPACT_ATOMS: atom_id res chain seq x y z
N MET A 1 30.79 6.12 -9.26
CA MET A 1 29.47 5.89 -9.90
C MET A 1 28.90 4.47 -9.71
N MET A 2 29.56 3.54 -9.01
CA MET A 2 29.03 2.16 -8.80
C MET A 2 27.90 2.08 -7.77
N HIS A 3 27.82 2.99 -6.79
CA HIS A 3 26.82 2.96 -5.72
C HIS A 3 25.37 3.27 -6.16
N SER A 4 25.20 3.90 -7.33
CA SER A 4 23.87 4.23 -7.87
C SER A 4 23.16 2.99 -8.44
N ILE A 5 23.93 2.05 -9.00
CA ILE A 5 23.37 0.81 -9.60
C ILE A 5 22.93 -0.15 -8.49
N ASP A 6 23.74 -0.29 -7.43
CA ASP A 6 23.39 -1.14 -6.28
C ASP A 6 22.12 -0.64 -5.58
N ALA A 7 21.98 0.70 -5.42
CA ALA A 7 20.78 1.31 -4.86
C ALA A 7 19.53 1.07 -5.73
N GLN A 8 19.65 1.13 -7.07
CA GLN A 8 18.53 0.83 -7.98
C GLN A 8 18.13 -0.64 -7.97
N VAL A 9 19.10 -1.55 -7.81
CA VAL A 9 18.82 -2.99 -7.69
C VAL A 9 18.10 -3.30 -6.37
N GLU A 10 18.53 -2.70 -5.26
CA GLU A 10 17.82 -2.82 -3.97
C GLU A 10 16.40 -2.24 -4.05
N LEU A 11 16.22 -1.09 -4.71
CA LEU A 11 14.91 -0.47 -4.90
C LEU A 11 13.94 -1.41 -5.62
N ARG A 12 14.38 -2.00 -6.75
CA ARG A 12 13.57 -2.95 -7.52
C ARG A 12 13.21 -4.19 -6.71
N ARG A 13 14.15 -4.74 -5.92
CA ARG A 13 13.88 -5.88 -5.04
C ARG A 13 12.84 -5.55 -3.97
N LEU A 14 12.88 -4.33 -3.43
CA LEU A 14 11.94 -3.88 -2.41
C LEU A 14 10.55 -3.63 -3.02
N GLU A 15 10.48 -3.05 -4.22
CA GLU A 15 9.23 -2.89 -4.98
C GLU A 15 8.59 -4.25 -5.34
N GLU A 16 9.39 -5.23 -5.76
CA GLU A 16 8.93 -6.59 -6.04
C GLU A 16 8.36 -7.26 -4.77
N ALA A 17 9.02 -7.09 -3.63
CA ALA A 17 8.51 -7.59 -2.34
C ALA A 17 7.16 -6.94 -1.95
N CYS A 18 6.98 -5.65 -2.23
CA CYS A 18 5.70 -4.95 -2.03
C CYS A 18 4.62 -5.48 -2.98
N ARG A 19 4.93 -5.69 -4.26
CA ARG A 19 3.99 -6.28 -5.23
C ARG A 19 3.58 -7.69 -4.83
N GLN A 20 4.53 -8.49 -4.34
CA GLN A 20 4.27 -9.84 -3.88
C GLN A 20 3.34 -9.85 -2.66
N THR A 21 3.57 -8.94 -1.69
CA THR A 21 2.71 -8.81 -0.50
C THR A 21 1.30 -8.35 -0.88
N ARG A 22 1.16 -7.36 -1.77
CA ARG A 22 -0.14 -6.93 -2.30
C ARG A 22 -0.86 -8.05 -3.04
N HIS A 23 -0.14 -8.83 -3.85
CA HIS A 23 -0.71 -9.99 -4.53
C HIS A 23 -1.20 -11.06 -3.55
N GLN A 24 -0.52 -11.26 -2.42
CA GLN A 24 -0.98 -12.18 -1.39
C GLN A 24 -2.28 -11.72 -0.74
N ILE A 25 -2.43 -10.41 -0.48
CA ILE A 25 -3.69 -9.83 0.01
C ILE A 25 -4.81 -10.07 -1.01
N ASP A 26 -4.58 -9.77 -2.29
CA ASP A 26 -5.56 -10.03 -3.36
C ASP A 26 -5.97 -11.51 -3.45
N LEU A 27 -5.03 -12.43 -3.24
CA LEU A 27 -5.31 -13.87 -3.24
C LEU A 27 -6.21 -14.27 -2.07
N ILE A 28 -5.97 -13.72 -0.89
CA ILE A 28 -6.82 -13.94 0.31
C ILE A 28 -8.22 -13.39 0.05
N GLU A 29 -8.35 -12.16 -0.44
CA GLU A 29 -9.65 -11.56 -0.76
C GLU A 29 -10.45 -12.40 -1.77
N ARG A 30 -9.78 -12.87 -2.83
CA ARG A 30 -10.41 -13.78 -3.81
C ARG A 30 -10.77 -15.12 -3.20
N GLN A 31 -10.02 -15.64 -2.24
CA GLN A 31 -10.39 -16.86 -1.51
C GLN A 31 -11.62 -16.65 -0.63
N ILE A 32 -11.71 -15.52 0.07
CA ILE A 32 -12.89 -15.14 0.87
C ILE A 32 -14.12 -15.07 -0.03
N ILE A 33 -14.04 -14.34 -1.15
CA ILE A 33 -15.15 -14.22 -2.11
C ILE A 33 -15.57 -15.61 -2.63
N ARG A 34 -14.62 -16.45 -3.05
CA ARG A 34 -14.93 -17.80 -3.57
C ARG A 34 -15.58 -18.70 -2.52
N LYS A 35 -15.07 -18.73 -1.29
CA LYS A 35 -15.67 -19.50 -0.19
C LYS A 35 -17.09 -19.01 0.09
N MET A 36 -17.30 -17.70 0.11
CA MET A 36 -18.63 -17.11 0.32
C MET A 36 -19.59 -17.44 -0.80
N THR A 37 -19.20 -17.29 -2.07
CA THR A 37 -20.04 -17.64 -3.22
C THR A 37 -20.40 -19.13 -3.23
N ALA A 38 -19.46 -20.01 -2.86
CA ALA A 38 -19.72 -21.46 -2.77
C ALA A 38 -20.72 -21.83 -1.66
N LEU A 39 -20.82 -21.02 -0.59
CA LEU A 39 -21.76 -21.24 0.51
C LEU A 39 -23.19 -20.78 0.17
N ILE A 40 -23.40 -19.87 -0.79
CA ILE A 40 -24.72 -19.30 -1.14
C ILE A 40 -25.78 -20.39 -1.47
N PRO A 41 -25.51 -21.40 -2.31
CA PRO A 41 -26.49 -22.44 -2.61
C PRO A 41 -26.89 -23.25 -1.37
N SER A 42 -25.92 -23.57 -0.50
CA SER A 42 -26.16 -24.33 0.74
C SER A 42 -26.99 -23.56 1.77
N LEU A 43 -26.90 -22.22 1.76
CA LEU A 43 -27.73 -21.34 2.58
C LEU A 43 -29.18 -21.24 2.05
N GLY A 44 -29.39 -21.43 0.74
CA GLY A 44 -30.71 -21.35 0.09
C GLY A 44 -31.52 -22.65 0.06
N GLN A 45 -30.90 -23.81 0.31
CA GLN A 45 -31.52 -25.12 0.02
C GLN A 45 -32.39 -25.70 1.15
N ARG A 46 -32.57 -25.02 2.29
CA ARG A 46 -33.33 -25.58 3.41
C ARG A 46 -34.81 -25.20 3.41
N ARG A 47 -35.63 -26.22 3.12
CA ARG A 47 -37.05 -26.46 3.43
C ARG A 47 -38.07 -26.02 2.37
N HIS A 48 -38.33 -26.95 1.45
CA HIS A 48 -39.43 -26.99 0.48
C HIS A 48 -40.85 -27.07 1.10
N GLY A 49 -41.07 -26.53 2.29
CA GLY A 49 -42.40 -26.55 2.90
C GLY A 49 -42.51 -25.63 4.08
N HIS A 50 -42.82 -24.35 3.86
CA HIS A 50 -43.51 -23.50 4.85
C HIS A 50 -44.04 -22.22 4.16
N ARG A 51 -45.38 -22.12 4.03
CA ARG A 51 -46.07 -21.00 3.36
C ARG A 51 -46.48 -19.84 4.30
N ARG A 52 -45.93 -19.73 5.52
CA ARG A 52 -46.40 -18.74 6.51
C ARG A 52 -45.38 -17.73 7.08
N GLY A 53 -44.12 -17.66 6.63
CA GLY A 53 -43.08 -16.85 7.33
C GLY A 53 -41.95 -16.26 6.49
N LYS A 54 -42.19 -15.86 5.23
CA LYS A 54 -41.16 -15.49 4.24
C LYS A 54 -40.17 -14.37 4.66
N ARG A 55 -40.57 -13.49 5.58
CA ARG A 55 -39.73 -12.37 6.08
C ARG A 55 -38.72 -12.80 7.15
N LEU A 56 -39.11 -13.72 8.04
CA LEU A 56 -38.24 -14.29 9.08
C LEU A 56 -37.13 -15.17 8.48
N GLU A 57 -37.41 -15.89 7.40
CA GLU A 57 -36.40 -16.68 6.68
C GLU A 57 -35.34 -15.81 5.98
N HIS A 58 -35.73 -14.65 5.42
CA HIS A 58 -34.77 -13.72 4.82
C HIS A 58 -33.84 -13.11 5.88
N GLU A 59 -34.39 -12.73 7.03
CA GLU A 59 -33.60 -12.20 8.14
C GLU A 59 -32.69 -13.26 8.77
N ALA A 60 -33.18 -14.50 8.91
CA ALA A 60 -32.38 -15.64 9.34
C ALA A 60 -31.26 -15.98 8.34
N PHE A 61 -31.52 -15.89 7.03
CA PHE A 61 -30.52 -16.03 5.98
C PHE A 61 -29.43 -14.96 6.10
N LEU A 62 -29.82 -13.68 6.21
CA LEU A 62 -28.87 -12.57 6.35
C LEU A 62 -28.05 -12.70 7.64
N CYS A 63 -28.65 -13.15 8.73
CA CYS A 63 -27.96 -13.38 9.99
C CYS A 63 -26.89 -14.48 9.87
N ARG A 64 -27.23 -15.61 9.22
CA ARG A 64 -26.26 -16.69 8.93
C ARG A 64 -25.16 -16.24 7.98
N TYR A 65 -25.52 -15.49 6.93
CA TYR A 65 -24.57 -14.94 5.98
C TYR A 65 -23.57 -14.00 6.65
N ARG A 66 -24.07 -13.06 7.48
CA ARG A 66 -23.22 -12.13 8.24
C ARG A 66 -22.34 -12.83 9.27
N SER A 67 -22.87 -13.83 9.95
CA SER A 67 -22.10 -14.62 10.93
C SER A 67 -20.98 -15.41 10.27
N ASN A 68 -21.25 -16.03 9.11
CA ASN A 68 -20.22 -16.74 8.34
C ASN A 68 -19.18 -15.79 7.74
N LEU A 69 -19.61 -14.59 7.30
CA LEU A 69 -18.69 -13.55 6.85
C LEU A 69 -17.74 -13.15 7.97
N ALA A 70 -18.29 -12.83 9.15
CA ALA A 70 -17.51 -12.45 10.30
C ALA A 70 -16.53 -13.55 10.74
N ALA A 71 -16.94 -14.82 10.71
CA ALA A 71 -16.07 -15.95 11.04
C ALA A 71 -14.90 -16.09 10.05
N ILE A 72 -15.19 -16.08 8.74
CA ILE A 72 -14.16 -16.18 7.70
C ILE A 72 -13.22 -14.97 7.74
N THR A 73 -13.74 -13.77 7.95
CA THR A 73 -12.92 -12.56 8.09
C THR A 73 -12.07 -12.62 9.36
N ALA A 74 -12.61 -13.09 10.49
CA ALA A 74 -11.86 -13.22 11.74
C ALA A 74 -10.70 -14.22 11.63
N GLU A 75 -10.90 -15.33 10.91
CA GLU A 75 -9.85 -16.31 10.62
C GLU A 75 -8.72 -15.71 9.76
N CYS A 76 -9.06 -14.77 8.86
CA CYS A 76 -8.09 -14.11 7.97
C CYS A 76 -7.49 -12.81 8.55
N GLN A 77 -8.11 -12.22 9.57
CA GLN A 77 -7.72 -10.94 10.14
C GLN A 77 -6.28 -10.88 10.67
N PRO A 78 -5.75 -11.87 11.43
CA PRO A 78 -4.38 -11.81 11.92
C PRO A 78 -3.35 -11.84 10.79
N ASP A 79 -3.64 -12.57 9.71
CA ASP A 79 -2.78 -12.62 8.53
C ASP A 79 -2.80 -11.27 7.78
N ILE A 80 -3.98 -10.66 7.62
CA ILE A 80 -4.13 -9.32 7.03
C ILE A 80 -3.39 -8.27 7.85
N ASP A 81 -3.55 -8.30 9.17
CA ASP A 81 -2.92 -7.33 10.08
C ASP A 81 -1.39 -7.49 10.10
N ALA A 82 -0.90 -8.73 10.07
CA ALA A 82 0.53 -9.03 10.01
C ALA A 82 1.16 -8.56 8.69
N LEU A 83 0.52 -8.85 7.56
CA LEU A 83 0.98 -8.41 6.24
C LEU A 83 0.91 -6.88 6.10
N SER A 84 -0.15 -6.25 6.61
CA SER A 84 -0.32 -4.80 6.61
C SER A 84 0.74 -4.10 7.45
N SER A 85 1.02 -4.62 8.65
CA SER A 85 2.09 -4.11 9.52
C SER A 85 3.47 -4.29 8.88
N LYS A 86 3.70 -5.37 8.14
CA LYS A 86 4.94 -5.59 7.39
C LYS A 86 5.09 -4.60 6.24
N LEU A 87 4.02 -4.33 5.51
CA LEU A 87 3.98 -3.37 4.42
C LEU A 87 4.25 -1.94 4.92
N ALA A 88 3.61 -1.53 6.02
CA ALA A 88 3.87 -0.22 6.63
C ALA A 88 5.34 -0.03 7.04
N ARG A 89 5.98 -1.08 7.58
CA ARG A 89 7.42 -1.04 7.91
C ARG A 89 8.30 -0.93 6.66
N GLN A 90 7.93 -1.62 5.58
CA GLN A 90 8.65 -1.55 4.31
C GLN A 90 8.53 -0.16 3.68
N GLU A 91 7.33 0.43 3.68
CA GLU A 91 7.09 1.78 3.16
C GLU A 91 7.82 2.86 3.98
N ALA A 92 7.85 2.73 5.31
CA ALA A 92 8.64 3.63 6.16
C ALA A 92 10.16 3.52 5.89
N ALA A 93 10.67 2.30 5.69
CA ALA A 93 12.06 2.08 5.32
C ALA A 93 12.38 2.71 3.95
N PHE A 94 11.48 2.57 2.97
CA PHE A 94 11.61 3.20 1.65
C PHE A 94 11.67 4.73 1.73
N ALA A 95 10.76 5.35 2.49
CA ALA A 95 10.75 6.79 2.70
C ALA A 95 12.05 7.29 3.35
N SER A 96 12.56 6.57 4.36
CA SER A 96 13.83 6.92 5.02
C SER A 96 15.04 6.78 4.10
N PHE A 97 15.03 5.79 3.21
CA PHE A 97 16.09 5.57 2.23
C PHE A 97 16.10 6.68 1.17
N HIS A 98 14.93 7.04 0.64
CA HIS A 98 14.78 8.18 -0.27
C HIS A 98 15.22 9.49 0.36
N ALA A 99 14.81 9.77 1.61
CA ALA A 99 15.22 10.99 2.32
C ALA A 99 16.74 11.08 2.48
N ARG A 100 17.40 9.96 2.79
CA ARG A 100 18.86 9.89 2.91
C ARG A 100 19.55 10.10 1.56
N ILE A 101 19.05 9.53 0.47
CA ILE A 101 19.61 9.76 -0.87
C ILE A 101 19.44 11.22 -1.29
N SER A 102 18.26 11.82 -1.07
CA SER A 102 18.03 13.24 -1.34
C SER A 102 19.00 14.12 -0.56
N LEU A 103 19.17 13.88 0.74
CA LEU A 103 20.09 14.63 1.58
C LEU A 103 21.55 14.52 1.09
N MET A 104 21.99 13.34 0.65
CA MET A 104 23.33 13.17 0.09
C MET A 104 23.53 13.88 -1.25
N HIS A 105 22.47 13.99 -2.07
CA HIS A 105 22.50 14.73 -3.34
C HIS A 105 22.47 16.25 -3.13
N ASP A 106 21.70 16.73 -2.15
CA ASP A 106 21.60 18.14 -1.78
C ASP A 106 22.92 18.66 -1.18
N CYS A 107 23.62 17.84 -0.39
CA CYS A 107 24.97 18.16 0.12
C CYS A 107 26.05 18.14 -0.98
N ALA A 108 25.86 17.40 -2.08
CA ALA A 108 26.80 17.37 -3.21
C ALA A 108 26.64 18.59 -4.15
N GLY A 109 25.51 19.31 -4.08
CA GLY A 109 25.25 20.53 -4.85
C GLY A 109 25.67 21.84 -4.16
N ALA A 110 25.99 21.83 -2.86
CA ALA A 110 26.30 23.02 -2.07
C ALA A 110 27.74 23.58 -2.25
N GLY A 111 28.48 23.12 -3.29
CA GLY A 111 29.85 23.55 -3.58
C GLY A 111 30.02 24.47 -4.79
N GLN A 112 28.94 24.94 -5.42
CA GLN A 112 28.99 25.87 -6.56
C GLN A 112 28.15 27.11 -6.25
N GLY A 113 28.71 28.06 -5.51
CA GLY A 113 27.97 29.30 -5.26
C GLY A 113 28.61 30.24 -4.26
N THR A 114 29.88 30.60 -4.43
CA THR A 114 30.46 31.84 -3.90
C THR A 114 31.76 32.12 -4.63
N GLU A 115 31.73 32.88 -5.72
CA GLU A 115 32.83 33.74 -6.20
C GLU A 115 32.42 34.28 -7.58
N ASP A 116 31.54 35.28 -7.58
CA ASP A 116 31.46 36.28 -8.65
C ASP A 116 31.11 37.63 -7.97
N ASP A 117 31.87 37.98 -6.94
CA ASP A 117 32.03 39.36 -6.46
C ASP A 117 33.20 39.97 -7.23
N LEU A 118 32.99 40.33 -8.50
CA LEU A 118 33.93 41.21 -9.21
C LEU A 118 33.18 42.29 -9.99
N ASP A 119 33.20 43.46 -9.35
CA ASP A 119 33.56 44.72 -9.98
C ASP A 119 32.47 45.39 -10.85
N SER A 120 31.66 46.21 -10.19
CA SER A 120 30.95 47.32 -10.85
C SER A 120 31.21 48.60 -10.09
N ASP A 121 32.49 48.99 -10.02
CA ASP A 121 32.86 50.33 -9.59
C ASP A 121 33.97 50.89 -10.49
N ARG A 122 33.61 51.36 -11.70
CA ARG A 122 34.46 52.32 -12.42
C ARG A 122 33.74 53.18 -13.44
N SER A 123 33.66 54.47 -13.09
CA SER A 123 33.92 55.64 -13.96
C SER A 123 32.92 55.90 -15.09
N GLY A 124 32.24 57.04 -15.22
CA GLY A 124 32.62 58.42 -14.90
C GLY A 124 32.42 59.30 -16.15
N GLY A 125 31.86 60.50 -16.00
CA GLY A 125 31.87 61.60 -17.01
C GLY A 125 30.54 61.79 -17.75
N ARG A 126 29.72 62.81 -17.49
CA ARG A 126 29.90 64.27 -17.72
C ARG A 126 29.88 64.65 -19.21
N THR A 127 28.84 65.37 -19.63
CA THR A 127 28.78 66.60 -20.47
C THR A 127 27.30 66.88 -20.76
N ALA A 128 26.70 67.91 -20.15
CA ALA A 128 26.56 69.29 -20.63
C ALA A 128 25.32 69.46 -21.53
#